data_AF-A0A194QAF5-F1
#
_entry.id   AF-A0A194QAF5-F1
#
_cell.length_a   1.000
_cell.length_b   1.000
_cell.length_c   1.000
_cell.angle_alpha   90.00
_cell.angle_beta   90.00
_cell.angle_gamma   90.00
#
_symmetry.space_group_name_H-M   'P 1'
#
loop_
_entity.id
_entity.type
_entity.pdbx_description
1 polymer ?
#
loop_
_entity_poly.entity_id
_entity_poly.type
_entity_poly.pdbx_seq_one_letter_code
_entity_poly.pdbx_strand_id
1 'polypeptide(L)'
;MQSVVTYEKPLPHLSLPDWDARLYGLQVTADTRRADAFDLRHSARQLRNETRIKTDWDIYHNNNRLRARVYEIEQWKSTLQELLDRLDREMNALKEEKASTERELEQLNVPLLICSECLSNRDGRRSTELTYDLADTELKKELCVTESNKKLLTDRCQSAWEKINKLEVIKFKLQLDLNDKNEALQIDKDMLNLDKECANITYKSDPLKTPKRMITNEQWLEKCEATKKMAEDGLQDTLSLRESLFVARERARNALRAQTDVTNYMMRKRIYDTQRARNELEWQKMKMEENMDKLAAELKIMGEQFSDKINALKVAETRLETRGYRPGIELAADEADIGLKEEVQNLKETIRQLQEKLDCAKATYNALEAASIKIALDLADKEHSLETDIRALEMRSALEPKRLQGTEKNLVLARVSDEVPKTEMKSSVFAAAESTHVSRYCWQAFLKQTILKTILKPFLSVSNRSGLKLHLDQNEHSKHNEKSLPVFTAKKFEIMVVQRNFITVLSLMMLATTLRKAKGSPAIATGYDTMDICIENCAQCKKMLGSWFEGQLCAESCIKYKGKLIVECEDFASISPFLNKVARLPGKRG
;
A
#
# COMPACT_ATOMS: atom_id res chain seq x y z
N MET A 1 -74.82 -89.42 116.81
CA MET A 1 -74.73 -89.36 115.34
C MET A 1 -74.19 -88.01 114.95
N GLN A 2 -73.10 -87.94 114.17
CA GLN A 2 -72.86 -86.77 113.31
C GLN A 2 -73.55 -87.08 111.97
N SER A 3 -74.37 -86.14 111.48
CA SER A 3 -75.35 -86.39 110.41
C SER A 3 -74.84 -86.07 109.00
N VAL A 4 -73.59 -85.65 108.86
CA VAL A 4 -72.97 -85.24 107.59
C VAL A 4 -71.59 -85.89 107.47
N VAL A 5 -71.36 -86.63 106.38
CA VAL A 5 -70.03 -87.13 106.02
C VAL A 5 -69.32 -86.02 105.23
N THR A 6 -68.44 -85.29 105.90
CA THR A 6 -67.64 -84.21 105.29
C THR A 6 -66.47 -84.80 104.52
N TYR A 7 -66.63 -84.97 103.20
CA TYR A 7 -65.54 -85.29 102.29
C TYR A 7 -64.67 -84.05 102.04
N GLU A 8 -63.52 -83.97 102.71
CA GLU A 8 -62.44 -83.07 102.29
C GLU A 8 -61.82 -83.55 100.97
N LYS A 9 -61.30 -82.62 100.17
CA LYS A 9 -60.62 -83.00 98.91
C LYS A 9 -59.25 -83.62 99.21
N PRO A 10 -58.81 -84.65 98.47
CA PRO A 10 -57.48 -85.24 98.61
C PRO A 10 -56.41 -84.38 97.93
N LEU A 11 -56.33 -83.11 98.33
CA LEU A 11 -55.37 -82.10 97.88
C LEU A 11 -54.91 -81.32 99.12
N PRO A 12 -53.63 -80.92 99.24
CA PRO A 12 -53.16 -80.17 100.39
C PRO A 12 -53.91 -78.82 100.50
N HIS A 13 -54.75 -78.71 101.52
CA HIS A 13 -55.43 -77.46 101.86
C HIS A 13 -54.41 -76.45 102.39
N LEU A 14 -54.35 -75.27 101.77
CA LEU A 14 -53.46 -74.18 102.16
C LEU A 14 -54.05 -73.48 103.40
N SER A 15 -53.23 -73.07 104.37
CA SER A 15 -53.74 -72.31 105.53
C SER A 15 -54.24 -70.92 105.09
N LEU A 16 -55.12 -70.29 105.88
CA LEU A 16 -55.61 -68.95 105.56
C LEU A 16 -54.46 -67.92 105.46
N PRO A 17 -53.51 -67.86 106.42
CA PRO A 17 -52.33 -66.97 106.30
C PRO A 17 -51.45 -67.27 105.08
N ASP A 18 -51.28 -68.55 104.70
CA ASP A 18 -50.51 -68.92 103.49
C ASP A 18 -51.26 -68.52 102.20
N TRP A 19 -52.59 -68.55 102.22
CA TRP A 19 -53.43 -68.08 101.11
C TRP A 19 -53.37 -66.55 100.98
N ASP A 20 -53.48 -65.82 102.09
CA ASP A 20 -53.32 -64.36 102.13
C ASP A 20 -51.92 -63.94 101.68
N ALA A 21 -50.87 -64.61 102.19
CA ALA A 21 -49.48 -64.36 101.79
C ALA A 21 -49.24 -64.66 100.28
N ARG A 22 -49.84 -65.73 99.75
CA ARG A 22 -49.79 -66.06 98.32
C ARG A 22 -50.56 -65.04 97.47
N LEU A 23 -51.74 -64.60 97.91
CA LEU A 23 -52.53 -63.58 97.22
C LEU A 23 -51.80 -62.24 97.20
N TYR A 24 -51.26 -61.81 98.33
CA TYR A 24 -50.44 -60.60 98.46
C TYR A 24 -49.17 -60.69 97.60
N GLY A 25 -48.45 -61.81 97.61
CA GLY A 25 -47.29 -62.04 96.74
C GLY A 25 -47.62 -61.96 95.24
N LEU A 26 -48.80 -62.45 94.83
CA LEU A 26 -49.31 -62.31 93.46
C LEU A 26 -49.72 -60.87 93.13
N GLN A 27 -50.33 -60.15 94.08
CA GLN A 27 -50.67 -58.72 93.93
C GLN A 27 -49.40 -57.88 93.74
N VAL A 28 -48.44 -57.99 94.67
CA VAL A 28 -47.13 -57.30 94.59
C VAL A 28 -46.42 -57.63 93.28
N THR A 29 -46.37 -58.91 92.88
CA THR A 29 -45.77 -59.30 91.59
C THR A 29 -46.51 -58.64 90.41
N ALA A 30 -47.84 -58.59 90.43
CA ALA A 30 -48.63 -57.96 89.38
C ALA A 30 -48.50 -56.43 89.37
N ASP A 31 -48.32 -55.79 90.53
CA ASP A 31 -48.08 -54.36 90.68
C ASP A 31 -46.69 -53.99 90.14
N THR A 32 -45.63 -54.68 90.56
CA THR A 32 -44.27 -54.50 90.02
C THR A 32 -44.25 -54.71 88.51
N ARG A 33 -44.87 -55.79 87.98
CA ARG A 33 -44.92 -56.03 86.53
C ARG A 33 -45.77 -55.01 85.77
N ARG A 34 -46.76 -54.37 86.41
CA ARG A 34 -47.51 -53.23 85.84
C ARG A 34 -46.70 -51.93 85.87
N ALA A 35 -45.84 -51.73 86.87
CA ALA A 35 -44.87 -50.64 86.92
C ALA A 35 -43.78 -50.82 85.83
N ASP A 36 -43.09 -51.97 85.80
CA ASP A 36 -42.12 -52.33 84.75
C ASP A 36 -42.66 -52.04 83.34
N ALA A 37 -43.89 -52.50 83.08
CA ALA A 37 -44.56 -52.31 81.80
C ALA A 37 -45.06 -50.87 81.58
N PHE A 38 -45.34 -50.08 82.61
CA PHE A 38 -45.62 -48.65 82.48
C PHE A 38 -44.36 -47.89 82.11
N ASP A 39 -43.27 -48.07 82.86
CA ASP A 39 -41.99 -47.37 82.66
C ASP A 39 -41.37 -47.71 81.31
N LEU A 40 -41.39 -48.98 80.90
CA LEU A 40 -40.94 -49.40 79.56
C LEU A 40 -41.79 -48.74 78.46
N ARG A 41 -43.12 -48.65 78.62
CA ARG A 41 -44.00 -47.96 77.65
C ARG A 41 -43.80 -46.44 77.67
N HIS A 42 -43.47 -45.84 78.81
CA HIS A 42 -43.20 -44.41 78.94
C HIS A 42 -41.86 -44.07 78.26
N SER A 43 -40.78 -44.76 78.64
CA SER A 43 -39.46 -44.65 78.03
C SER A 43 -39.50 -44.90 76.51
N ALA A 44 -40.18 -45.96 76.04
CA ALA A 44 -40.34 -46.22 74.61
C ALA A 44 -41.23 -45.19 73.88
N ARG A 45 -42.10 -44.44 74.57
CA ARG A 45 -42.83 -43.30 73.98
C ARG A 45 -41.92 -42.07 73.88
N GLN A 46 -41.19 -41.77 74.95
CA GLN A 46 -40.19 -40.69 74.99
C GLN A 46 -39.14 -40.89 73.89
N LEU A 47 -38.47 -42.05 73.87
CA LEU A 47 -37.44 -42.39 72.88
C LEU A 47 -37.94 -42.28 71.44
N ARG A 48 -39.16 -42.74 71.14
CA ARG A 48 -39.74 -42.60 69.78
C ARG A 48 -40.07 -41.16 69.42
N ASN A 49 -40.47 -40.33 70.37
CA ASN A 49 -40.71 -38.91 70.13
C ASN A 49 -39.40 -38.15 69.92
N GLU A 50 -38.41 -38.38 70.79
CA GLU A 50 -37.08 -37.76 70.73
C GLU A 50 -36.33 -38.17 69.45
N THR A 51 -36.30 -39.46 69.12
CA THR A 51 -35.64 -39.93 67.89
C THR A 51 -36.36 -39.42 66.63
N ARG A 52 -37.71 -39.43 66.59
CA ARG A 52 -38.45 -38.84 65.45
C ARG A 52 -38.13 -37.35 65.30
N ILE A 53 -38.25 -36.56 66.37
CA ILE A 53 -37.98 -35.11 66.32
C ILE A 53 -36.52 -34.86 65.89
N LYS A 54 -35.56 -35.61 66.43
CA LYS A 54 -34.16 -35.52 66.03
C LYS A 54 -33.96 -35.85 64.56
N THR A 55 -34.53 -36.95 64.05
CA THR A 55 -34.43 -37.34 62.65
C THR A 55 -35.09 -36.30 61.72
N ASP A 56 -36.26 -35.77 62.08
CA ASP A 56 -36.93 -34.71 61.33
C ASP A 56 -36.04 -33.45 61.21
N TRP A 57 -35.38 -33.04 62.30
CA TRP A 57 -34.41 -31.92 62.31
C TRP A 57 -33.11 -32.23 61.57
N ASP A 58 -32.51 -33.41 61.76
CA ASP A 58 -31.27 -33.83 61.09
C ASP A 58 -31.47 -33.88 59.56
N ILE A 59 -32.64 -34.35 59.08
CA ILE A 59 -33.03 -34.28 57.66
C ILE A 59 -33.16 -32.82 57.21
N TYR A 60 -33.90 -31.99 57.95
CA TYR A 60 -34.11 -30.58 57.60
C TYR A 60 -32.79 -29.81 57.47
N HIS A 61 -31.87 -29.97 58.42
CA HIS A 61 -30.57 -29.29 58.41
C HIS A 61 -29.68 -29.77 57.25
N ASN A 62 -29.66 -31.08 56.95
CA ASN A 62 -28.85 -31.59 55.85
C ASN A 62 -29.43 -31.26 54.47
N ASN A 63 -30.76 -31.25 54.31
CA ASN A 63 -31.40 -30.79 53.07
C ASN A 63 -31.15 -29.28 52.84
N ASN A 64 -31.04 -28.47 53.90
CA ASN A 64 -30.62 -27.07 53.76
C ASN A 64 -29.13 -26.92 53.39
N ARG A 65 -28.24 -27.81 53.85
CA ARG A 65 -26.84 -27.87 53.40
C ARG A 65 -26.74 -28.23 51.91
N LEU A 66 -27.51 -29.23 51.46
CA LEU A 66 -27.60 -29.60 50.04
C LEU A 66 -28.14 -28.44 49.18
N ARG A 67 -29.21 -27.75 49.61
CA ARG A 67 -29.72 -26.53 48.93
C ARG A 67 -28.65 -25.46 48.78
N ALA A 68 -27.89 -25.18 49.84
CA ALA A 68 -26.81 -24.20 49.79
C ALA A 68 -25.71 -24.62 48.79
N ARG A 69 -25.34 -25.90 48.74
CA ARG A 69 -24.35 -26.43 47.79
C ARG A 69 -24.84 -26.40 46.34
N VAL A 70 -26.09 -26.78 46.07
CA VAL A 70 -26.72 -26.67 44.74
C VAL A 70 -26.69 -25.21 44.24
N TYR A 71 -27.02 -24.25 45.10
CA TYR A 71 -26.95 -22.83 44.79
C TYR A 71 -25.52 -22.36 44.50
N GLU A 72 -24.56 -22.75 45.34
CA GLU A 72 -23.13 -22.42 45.19
C GLU A 72 -22.56 -22.92 43.86
N ILE A 73 -22.87 -24.17 43.46
CA ILE A 73 -22.42 -24.74 42.18
C ILE A 73 -23.09 -24.02 41.00
N GLU A 74 -24.39 -23.72 41.06
CA GLU A 74 -25.09 -23.01 39.98
C GLU A 74 -24.56 -21.58 39.78
N GLN A 75 -24.20 -20.86 40.85
CA GLN A 75 -23.58 -19.54 40.78
C GLN A 75 -22.20 -19.58 40.10
N TRP A 76 -21.35 -20.56 40.48
CA TRP A 76 -20.03 -20.73 39.85
C TRP A 76 -20.14 -21.18 38.39
N LYS A 77 -21.09 -22.07 38.07
CA LYS A 77 -21.41 -22.47 36.69
C LYS A 77 -21.86 -21.27 35.86
N SER A 78 -22.79 -20.45 36.36
CA SER A 78 -23.25 -19.24 35.67
C SER A 78 -22.09 -18.27 35.39
N THR A 79 -21.22 -18.06 36.39
CA THR A 79 -20.01 -17.23 36.27
C THR A 79 -19.06 -17.73 35.18
N LEU A 80 -18.79 -19.04 35.13
CA LEU A 80 -17.91 -19.60 34.09
C LEU A 80 -18.57 -19.65 32.70
N GLN A 81 -19.90 -19.79 32.62
CA GLN A 81 -20.63 -19.72 31.35
C GLN A 81 -20.56 -18.31 30.75
N GLU A 82 -20.77 -17.25 31.56
CA GLU A 82 -20.62 -15.87 31.08
C GLU A 82 -19.18 -15.60 30.58
N LEU A 83 -18.17 -16.10 31.29
CA LEU A 83 -16.77 -15.99 30.87
C LEU A 83 -16.49 -16.77 29.59
N LEU A 84 -17.06 -17.96 29.41
CA LEU A 84 -16.98 -18.73 28.16
C LEU A 84 -17.64 -17.97 27.00
N ASP A 85 -18.84 -17.43 27.20
CA ASP A 85 -19.57 -16.66 26.19
C ASP A 85 -18.84 -15.35 25.82
N ARG A 86 -18.16 -14.70 26.78
CA ARG A 86 -17.30 -13.53 26.54
C ARG A 86 -16.04 -13.90 25.77
N LEU A 87 -15.41 -15.01 26.15
CA LEU A 87 -14.21 -15.55 25.51
C LEU A 87 -14.48 -15.95 24.04
N ASP A 88 -15.59 -16.63 23.75
CA ASP A 88 -15.97 -16.96 22.37
C ASP A 88 -16.27 -15.72 21.51
N ARG A 89 -16.89 -14.68 22.08
CA ARG A 89 -17.12 -13.40 21.37
C ARG A 89 -15.81 -12.72 20.98
N GLU A 90 -14.86 -12.59 21.90
CA GLU A 90 -13.56 -11.97 21.63
C GLU A 90 -12.66 -12.84 20.72
N MET A 91 -12.73 -14.17 20.84
CA MET A 91 -12.03 -15.07 19.91
C MET A 91 -12.55 -14.92 18.48
N ASN A 92 -13.87 -14.83 18.29
CA ASN A 92 -14.45 -14.65 16.96
C ASN A 92 -14.12 -13.26 16.38
N ALA A 93 -14.14 -12.20 17.20
CA ALA A 93 -13.74 -10.86 16.77
C ALA A 93 -12.24 -10.77 16.41
N LEU A 94 -11.36 -11.43 17.17
CA LEU A 94 -9.92 -11.53 16.87
C LEU A 94 -9.64 -12.39 15.62
N LYS A 95 -10.43 -13.45 15.38
CA LYS A 95 -10.37 -14.26 14.15
C LYS A 95 -10.76 -13.43 12.91
N GLU A 96 -11.79 -12.59 12.99
CA GLU A 96 -12.20 -11.72 11.87
C GLU A 96 -11.22 -10.57 11.62
N GLU A 97 -10.67 -9.95 12.66
CA GLU A 97 -9.59 -8.95 12.51
C GLU A 97 -8.32 -9.57 11.89
N LYS A 98 -7.94 -10.77 12.31
CA LYS A 98 -6.85 -11.54 11.67
C LYS A 98 -7.16 -11.83 10.20
N ALA A 99 -8.35 -12.37 9.88
CA ALA A 99 -8.74 -12.68 8.51
C ALA A 99 -8.80 -11.43 7.61
N SER A 100 -9.22 -10.29 8.15
CA SER A 100 -9.15 -8.98 7.48
C SER A 100 -7.71 -8.52 7.23
N THR A 101 -6.79 -8.79 8.17
CA THR A 101 -5.35 -8.52 8.02
C THR A 101 -4.73 -9.42 6.95
N GLU A 102 -5.11 -10.70 6.87
CA GLU A 102 -4.64 -11.64 5.86
C GLU A 102 -5.14 -11.29 4.45
N ARG A 103 -6.39 -10.82 4.32
CA ARG A 103 -6.92 -10.28 3.05
C ARG A 103 -6.11 -9.08 2.54
N GLU A 104 -5.65 -8.22 3.44
CA GLU A 104 -4.82 -7.06 3.07
C GLU A 104 -3.37 -7.45 2.78
N LEU A 105 -2.82 -8.42 3.51
CA LEU A 105 -1.51 -9.02 3.25
C LEU A 105 -1.42 -9.61 1.84
N GLU A 106 -2.49 -10.28 1.39
CA GLU A 106 -2.59 -10.84 0.03
C GLU A 106 -2.71 -9.72 -1.03
N GLN A 107 -3.47 -8.66 -0.75
CA GLN A 107 -3.59 -7.50 -1.65
C GLN A 107 -2.24 -6.80 -1.92
N LEU A 108 -1.26 -6.88 -1.00
CA LEU A 108 0.10 -6.35 -1.21
C LEU A 108 0.91 -7.12 -2.28
N ASN A 109 0.47 -8.28 -2.75
CA ASN A 109 1.15 -9.00 -3.83
C ASN A 109 1.06 -8.24 -5.18
N VAL A 110 -0.03 -7.51 -5.41
CA VAL A 110 -0.27 -6.74 -6.65
C VAL A 110 0.70 -5.54 -6.81
N PRO A 111 0.85 -4.61 -5.84
CA PRO A 111 1.85 -3.54 -5.93
C PRO A 111 3.28 -4.06 -5.95
N LEU A 112 3.58 -5.17 -5.26
CA LEU A 112 4.92 -5.77 -5.28
C LEU A 112 5.28 -6.29 -6.68
N LEU A 113 4.36 -7.00 -7.34
CA LEU A 113 4.52 -7.45 -8.72
C LEU A 113 4.69 -6.26 -9.68
N ILE A 114 3.76 -5.30 -9.64
CA ILE A 114 3.78 -4.16 -10.57
C ILE A 114 5.03 -3.27 -10.39
N CYS A 115 5.52 -3.09 -9.16
CA CYS A 115 6.79 -2.38 -8.96
C CYS A 115 7.99 -3.14 -9.54
N SER A 116 8.03 -4.47 -9.39
CA SER A 116 9.06 -5.33 -9.98
C SER A 116 9.03 -5.29 -11.51
N GLU A 117 7.85 -5.40 -12.11
CA GLU A 117 7.63 -5.30 -13.57
C GLU A 117 8.00 -3.91 -14.11
N CYS A 118 7.65 -2.82 -13.40
CA CYS A 118 8.05 -1.47 -13.76
C CYS A 118 9.57 -1.28 -13.77
N LEU A 119 10.29 -1.85 -12.79
CA LEU A 119 11.74 -1.83 -12.74
C LEU A 119 12.35 -2.64 -13.89
N SER A 120 11.91 -3.89 -14.08
CA SER A 120 12.42 -4.75 -15.17
C SER A 120 12.14 -4.19 -16.57
N ASN A 121 11.00 -3.53 -16.78
CA ASN A 121 10.70 -2.84 -18.03
C ASN A 121 11.63 -1.61 -18.23
N ARG A 122 11.94 -0.86 -17.16
CA ARG A 122 12.85 0.31 -17.22
C ARG A 122 14.33 -0.07 -17.35
N ASP A 123 14.76 -1.21 -16.83
CA ASP A 123 16.08 -1.78 -17.09
C ASP A 123 16.26 -2.15 -18.58
N GLY A 124 15.17 -2.25 -19.35
CA GLY A 124 15.19 -2.37 -20.81
C GLY A 124 15.49 -1.07 -21.58
N ARG A 125 15.71 0.07 -20.92
CA ARG A 125 16.14 1.32 -21.58
C ARG A 125 17.52 1.16 -22.24
N ARG A 126 17.76 1.94 -23.30
CA ARG A 126 18.93 1.84 -24.17
C ARG A 126 19.97 2.93 -23.89
N SER A 127 21.21 2.67 -24.28
CA SER A 127 22.28 3.66 -24.46
C SER A 127 22.37 4.72 -23.34
N THR A 128 22.16 6.00 -23.68
CA THR A 128 22.25 7.16 -22.78
C THR A 128 21.01 7.36 -21.91
N GLU A 129 19.92 6.62 -22.15
CA GLU A 129 18.66 6.72 -21.39
C GLU A 129 18.59 5.82 -20.15
N LEU A 130 19.51 4.85 -20.03
CA LEU A 130 19.69 4.02 -18.83
C LEU A 130 20.38 4.83 -17.71
N THR A 131 19.69 5.87 -17.24
CA THR A 131 20.15 6.80 -16.21
C THR A 131 19.59 6.45 -14.83
N TYR A 132 20.41 6.54 -13.79
CA TYR A 132 19.91 6.64 -12.41
C TYR A 132 19.09 7.93 -12.25
N ASP A 133 17.75 7.79 -12.24
CA ASP A 133 16.82 8.91 -12.11
C ASP A 133 15.92 8.77 -10.87
N LEU A 134 15.19 9.83 -10.56
CA LEU A 134 14.34 9.87 -9.38
C LEU A 134 13.13 8.93 -9.48
N ALA A 135 12.66 8.60 -10.70
CA ALA A 135 11.52 7.69 -10.86
C ALA A 135 11.92 6.23 -10.55
N ASP A 136 13.14 5.83 -10.94
CA ASP A 136 13.77 4.57 -10.49
C ASP A 136 13.94 4.54 -8.95
N THR A 137 14.38 5.66 -8.38
CA THR A 137 14.59 5.81 -6.94
C THR A 137 13.28 5.66 -6.15
N GLU A 138 12.18 6.28 -6.61
CA GLU A 138 10.86 6.15 -5.96
C GLU A 138 10.22 4.77 -6.17
N LEU A 139 10.41 4.12 -7.33
CA LEU A 139 9.99 2.72 -7.54
C LEU A 139 10.67 1.76 -6.54
N LYS A 140 11.98 1.92 -6.31
CA LYS A 140 12.75 1.12 -5.34
C LYS A 140 12.32 1.40 -3.89
N LYS A 141 11.91 2.63 -3.56
CA LYS A 141 11.28 2.95 -2.28
C LYS A 141 9.89 2.33 -2.13
N GLU A 142 9.07 2.34 -3.17
CA GLU A 142 7.72 1.74 -3.15
C GLU A 142 7.75 0.23 -2.95
N LEU A 143 8.72 -0.45 -3.58
CA LEU A 143 9.01 -1.86 -3.31
C LEU A 143 9.38 -2.08 -1.83
N CYS A 144 10.34 -1.31 -1.30
CA CYS A 144 10.79 -1.40 0.09
C CYS A 144 9.66 -1.11 1.11
N VAL A 145 8.79 -0.12 0.84
CA VAL A 145 7.59 0.16 1.65
C VAL A 145 6.60 -1.00 1.59
N THR A 146 6.39 -1.59 0.40
CA THR A 146 5.48 -2.73 0.21
C THR A 146 5.98 -3.97 0.96
N GLU A 147 7.27 -4.29 0.88
CA GLU A 147 7.91 -5.38 1.63
C GLU A 147 7.86 -5.14 3.15
N SER A 148 8.14 -3.91 3.59
CA SER A 148 8.07 -3.52 5.01
C SER A 148 6.64 -3.65 5.57
N ASN A 149 5.64 -3.23 4.80
CA ASN A 149 4.22 -3.42 5.11
C ASN A 149 3.85 -4.91 5.16
N LYS A 150 4.29 -5.71 4.17
CA LYS A 150 4.03 -7.15 4.12
C LYS A 150 4.60 -7.85 5.35
N LYS A 151 5.81 -7.48 5.80
CA LYS A 151 6.39 -7.97 7.06
C LYS A 151 5.56 -7.53 8.28
N LEU A 152 5.25 -6.25 8.41
CA LEU A 152 4.47 -5.71 9.54
C LEU A 152 3.14 -6.43 9.73
N LEU A 153 2.39 -6.67 8.63
CA LEU A 153 1.12 -7.37 8.69
C LEU A 153 1.32 -8.87 9.00
N THR A 154 2.36 -9.51 8.48
CA THR A 154 2.71 -10.91 8.80
C THR A 154 3.01 -11.10 10.29
N ASP A 155 3.88 -10.26 10.86
CA ASP A 155 4.27 -10.32 12.27
C ASP A 155 3.05 -10.11 13.21
N ARG A 156 2.07 -9.30 12.77
CA ARG A 156 0.80 -9.06 13.49
C ARG A 156 -0.18 -10.25 13.34
N CYS A 157 -0.32 -10.83 12.16
CA CYS A 157 -1.12 -12.04 11.95
C CYS A 157 -0.63 -13.21 12.80
N GLN A 158 0.70 -13.40 12.90
CA GLN A 158 1.31 -14.40 13.78
C GLN A 158 1.00 -14.13 15.26
N SER A 159 1.16 -12.88 15.71
CA SER A 159 0.80 -12.46 17.08
C SER A 159 -0.67 -12.78 17.42
N ALA A 160 -1.58 -12.54 16.47
CA ALA A 160 -3.00 -12.85 16.59
C ALA A 160 -3.28 -14.36 16.67
N TRP A 161 -2.65 -15.15 15.80
CA TRP A 161 -2.76 -16.61 15.77
C TRP A 161 -2.32 -17.25 17.11
N GLU A 162 -1.21 -16.78 17.68
CA GLU A 162 -0.73 -17.27 18.98
C GLU A 162 -1.67 -16.95 20.15
N LYS A 163 -2.29 -15.75 20.15
CA LYS A 163 -3.30 -15.40 21.18
C LYS A 163 -4.57 -16.24 20.99
N ILE A 164 -5.04 -16.47 19.75
CA ILE A 164 -6.17 -17.36 19.45
C ILE A 164 -5.92 -18.77 20.00
N ASN A 165 -4.75 -19.37 19.71
CA ASN A 165 -4.42 -20.71 20.20
C ASN A 165 -4.39 -20.80 21.74
N LYS A 166 -3.88 -19.76 22.42
CA LYS A 166 -3.90 -19.67 23.89
C LYS A 166 -5.34 -19.59 24.42
N LEU A 167 -6.23 -18.88 23.73
CA LEU A 167 -7.66 -18.79 24.09
C LEU A 167 -8.42 -20.10 23.85
N GLU A 168 -8.15 -20.87 22.77
CA GLU A 168 -8.75 -22.20 22.56
C GLU A 168 -8.40 -23.17 23.71
N VAL A 169 -7.16 -23.12 24.25
CA VAL A 169 -6.76 -23.93 25.41
C VAL A 169 -7.49 -23.52 26.69
N ILE A 170 -7.77 -22.23 26.88
CA ILE A 170 -8.58 -21.73 28.01
C ILE A 170 -10.05 -22.14 27.83
N LYS A 171 -10.58 -22.02 26.61
CA LYS A 171 -11.94 -22.45 26.23
C LYS A 171 -12.19 -23.91 26.63
N PHE A 172 -11.29 -24.82 26.23
CA PHE A 172 -11.40 -26.24 26.53
C PHE A 172 -11.44 -26.51 28.06
N LYS A 173 -10.63 -25.80 28.85
CA LYS A 173 -10.64 -25.92 30.32
C LYS A 173 -11.95 -25.42 30.94
N LEU A 174 -12.48 -24.29 30.46
CA LEU A 174 -13.79 -23.77 30.90
C LEU A 174 -14.91 -24.77 30.58
N GLN A 175 -14.91 -25.34 29.37
CA GLN A 175 -15.90 -26.34 28.95
C GLN A 175 -15.84 -27.62 29.80
N LEU A 176 -14.64 -28.08 30.19
CA LEU A 176 -14.48 -29.22 31.09
C LEU A 176 -15.01 -28.92 32.50
N ASP A 177 -14.63 -27.80 33.13
CA ASP A 177 -15.09 -27.44 34.47
C ASP A 177 -16.60 -27.08 34.52
N LEU A 178 -17.17 -26.64 33.38
CA LEU A 178 -18.62 -26.52 33.20
C LEU A 178 -19.32 -27.88 33.08
N ASN A 179 -18.71 -28.88 32.43
CA ASN A 179 -19.24 -30.24 32.40
C ASN A 179 -19.23 -30.86 33.81
N ASP A 180 -18.09 -30.83 34.49
CA ASP A 180 -17.92 -31.35 35.86
C ASP A 180 -18.92 -30.69 36.83
N LYS A 181 -19.14 -29.36 36.70
CA LYS A 181 -20.16 -28.66 37.49
C LYS A 181 -21.60 -29.02 37.09
N ASN A 182 -21.90 -29.32 35.83
CA ASN A 182 -23.24 -29.81 35.44
C ASN A 182 -23.53 -31.20 36.02
N GLU A 183 -22.57 -32.12 35.98
CA GLU A 183 -22.71 -33.47 36.56
C GLU A 183 -22.87 -33.39 38.09
N ALA A 184 -22.02 -32.63 38.78
CA ALA A 184 -22.11 -32.46 40.24
C ALA A 184 -23.45 -31.80 40.66
N LEU A 185 -23.89 -30.77 39.92
CA LEU A 185 -25.15 -30.07 40.14
C LEU A 185 -26.37 -30.98 39.93
N GLN A 186 -26.32 -31.90 38.96
CA GLN A 186 -27.37 -32.89 38.74
C GLN A 186 -27.44 -33.87 39.90
N ILE A 187 -26.28 -34.42 40.32
CA ILE A 187 -26.19 -35.33 41.47
C ILE A 187 -26.73 -34.67 42.76
N ASP A 188 -26.29 -33.44 43.08
CA ASP A 188 -26.73 -32.74 44.29
C ASP A 188 -28.23 -32.39 44.26
N LYS A 189 -28.80 -32.12 43.07
CA LYS A 189 -30.26 -31.94 42.89
C LYS A 189 -31.03 -33.24 43.08
N ASP A 190 -30.55 -34.36 42.51
CA ASP A 190 -31.18 -35.67 42.66
C ASP A 190 -31.11 -36.18 44.10
N MET A 191 -30.00 -35.92 44.82
CA MET A 191 -29.89 -36.25 46.25
C MET A 191 -30.77 -35.35 47.13
N LEU A 192 -30.98 -34.08 46.76
CA LEU A 192 -31.90 -33.19 47.46
C LEU A 192 -33.38 -33.58 47.27
N ASN A 193 -33.71 -34.23 46.14
CA ASN A 193 -35.04 -34.74 45.83
C ASN A 193 -35.32 -36.14 46.42
N LEU A 194 -34.32 -36.79 47.02
CA LEU A 194 -34.43 -38.14 47.56
C LEU A 194 -35.07 -38.12 48.96
N ASP A 195 -36.09 -38.97 49.17
CA ASP A 195 -36.75 -39.14 50.46
C ASP A 195 -36.73 -40.61 50.95
N LYS A 196 -37.45 -40.86 52.06
CA LYS A 196 -37.56 -42.18 52.71
C LYS A 196 -38.60 -43.12 52.07
N GLU A 197 -39.38 -42.62 51.12
CA GLU A 197 -40.46 -43.32 50.42
C GLU A 197 -40.03 -43.70 48.98
N CYS A 198 -38.96 -43.10 48.47
CA CYS A 198 -38.27 -43.45 47.23
C CYS A 198 -37.80 -44.92 47.18
N ALA A 199 -38.22 -45.65 46.14
CA ALA A 199 -37.92 -47.07 45.97
C ALA A 199 -36.42 -47.42 45.79
N ASN A 200 -35.56 -46.45 45.45
CA ASN A 200 -34.14 -46.68 45.13
C ASN A 200 -33.19 -46.54 46.33
N ILE A 201 -33.70 -46.40 47.56
CA ILE A 201 -32.88 -46.33 48.78
C ILE A 201 -32.43 -47.72 49.23
N THR A 202 -31.12 -47.88 49.51
CA THR A 202 -30.54 -49.16 49.96
C THR A 202 -29.38 -48.93 50.93
N TYR A 203 -29.19 -49.85 51.88
CA TYR A 203 -28.01 -49.87 52.75
C TYR A 203 -26.73 -49.98 51.92
N LYS A 204 -25.69 -49.23 52.32
CA LYS A 204 -24.37 -49.24 51.67
C LYS A 204 -23.38 -49.99 52.57
N SER A 205 -22.43 -50.70 51.98
CA SER A 205 -21.49 -51.59 52.70
C SER A 205 -20.44 -50.84 53.53
N ASP A 206 -20.10 -49.60 53.14
CA ASP A 206 -19.10 -48.77 53.81
C ASP A 206 -19.50 -47.28 53.67
N PRO A 207 -20.53 -46.81 54.42
CA PRO A 207 -21.16 -45.51 54.20
C PRO A 207 -20.36 -44.31 54.74
N LEU A 208 -19.34 -44.55 55.57
CA LEU A 208 -18.47 -43.51 56.14
C LEU A 208 -17.13 -43.38 55.38
N LYS A 209 -17.02 -44.01 54.21
CA LYS A 209 -15.80 -44.08 53.41
C LYS A 209 -15.51 -42.79 52.67
N THR A 210 -14.59 -41.98 53.18
CA THR A 210 -14.01 -40.86 52.42
C THR A 210 -13.32 -41.36 51.13
N PRO A 211 -13.71 -40.89 49.93
CA PRO A 211 -13.03 -41.26 48.69
C PRO A 211 -11.59 -40.74 48.65
N LYS A 212 -10.62 -41.56 48.20
CA LYS A 212 -9.18 -41.22 48.15
C LYS A 212 -8.81 -39.99 47.28
N ARG A 213 -9.76 -39.42 46.54
CA ARG A 213 -9.59 -38.22 45.68
C ARG A 213 -10.42 -37.02 46.16
N MET A 214 -11.06 -37.10 47.33
CA MET A 214 -11.84 -35.99 47.87
C MET A 214 -10.92 -34.83 48.26
N ILE A 215 -11.32 -33.61 47.90
CA ILE A 215 -10.62 -32.34 48.21
C ILE A 215 -11.41 -31.55 49.25
N THR A 216 -10.79 -30.57 49.91
CA THR A 216 -11.51 -29.65 50.80
C THR A 216 -12.39 -28.66 50.00
N ASN A 217 -13.37 -28.03 50.65
CA ASN A 217 -14.16 -26.97 50.02
C ASN A 217 -13.29 -25.76 49.65
N GLU A 218 -12.29 -25.42 50.47
CA GLU A 218 -11.27 -24.40 50.18
C GLU A 218 -10.53 -24.72 48.87
N GLN A 219 -10.00 -25.95 48.74
CA GLN A 219 -9.31 -26.43 47.53
C GLN A 219 -10.22 -26.52 46.29
N TRP A 220 -11.54 -26.53 46.47
CA TRP A 220 -12.52 -26.45 45.38
C TRP A 220 -12.79 -24.99 44.98
N LEU A 221 -12.88 -24.09 45.97
CA LEU A 221 -13.06 -22.65 45.75
C LEU A 221 -11.82 -22.05 45.06
N GLU A 222 -10.61 -22.34 45.55
CA GLU A 222 -9.32 -21.97 44.94
C GLU A 222 -9.26 -22.35 43.45
N LYS A 223 -9.77 -23.54 43.08
CA LYS A 223 -9.80 -24.01 41.69
C LYS A 223 -10.83 -23.25 40.85
N CYS A 224 -12.00 -22.93 41.40
CA CYS A 224 -13.00 -22.14 40.70
C CYS A 224 -12.49 -20.71 40.44
N GLU A 225 -11.85 -20.09 41.44
CA GLU A 225 -11.19 -18.79 41.32
C GLU A 225 -10.02 -18.82 40.34
N ALA A 226 -9.14 -19.84 40.38
CA ALA A 226 -8.04 -19.98 39.44
C ALA A 226 -8.51 -20.20 37.99
N THR A 227 -9.57 -20.98 37.77
CA THR A 227 -10.18 -21.18 36.44
C THR A 227 -10.80 -19.88 35.93
N LYS A 228 -11.55 -19.15 36.77
CA LYS A 228 -12.08 -17.81 36.46
C LYS A 228 -10.95 -16.85 36.07
N LYS A 229 -9.94 -16.71 36.94
CA LYS A 229 -8.83 -15.78 36.72
C LYS A 229 -8.05 -16.09 35.45
N MET A 230 -7.79 -17.37 35.16
CA MET A 230 -7.15 -17.80 33.90
C MET A 230 -7.93 -17.36 32.65
N ALA A 231 -9.25 -17.23 32.71
CA ALA A 231 -10.07 -16.70 31.63
C ALA A 231 -10.00 -15.15 31.55
N GLU A 232 -10.02 -14.48 32.69
CA GLU A 232 -9.91 -13.01 32.78
C GLU A 232 -8.52 -12.51 32.34
N ASP A 233 -7.44 -13.09 32.86
CA ASP A 233 -6.05 -12.87 32.42
C ASP A 233 -5.88 -13.21 30.92
N GLY A 234 -6.59 -14.24 30.44
CA GLY A 234 -6.62 -14.62 29.02
C GLY A 234 -7.19 -13.52 28.12
N LEU A 235 -8.26 -12.86 28.56
CA LEU A 235 -8.96 -11.79 27.84
C LEU A 235 -8.24 -10.43 27.86
N GLN A 236 -7.40 -10.16 28.87
CA GLN A 236 -6.99 -8.79 29.19
C GLN A 236 -6.32 -7.98 28.06
N ASP A 237 -5.65 -8.64 27.10
CA ASP A 237 -5.00 -7.97 25.96
C ASP A 237 -5.76 -8.08 24.62
N THR A 238 -6.90 -8.77 24.53
CA THR A 238 -7.50 -9.11 23.22
C THR A 238 -7.94 -7.88 22.42
N LEU A 239 -8.50 -6.88 23.11
CA LEU A 239 -8.90 -5.61 22.51
C LEU A 239 -7.68 -4.84 21.96
N SER A 240 -6.63 -4.67 22.77
CA SER A 240 -5.38 -4.02 22.37
C SER A 240 -4.72 -4.72 21.17
N LEU A 241 -4.76 -6.05 21.11
CA LEU A 241 -4.27 -6.82 19.97
C LEU A 241 -5.09 -6.57 18.70
N ARG A 242 -6.43 -6.51 18.80
CA ARG A 242 -7.34 -6.14 17.69
C ARG A 242 -7.09 -4.72 17.19
N GLU A 243 -6.97 -3.75 18.10
CA GLU A 243 -6.62 -2.37 17.77
C GLU A 243 -5.24 -2.29 17.08
N SER A 244 -4.26 -3.09 17.53
CA SER A 244 -2.93 -3.15 16.91
C SER A 244 -2.94 -3.73 15.48
N LEU A 245 -3.88 -4.64 15.16
CA LEU A 245 -4.11 -5.16 13.80
C LEU A 245 -4.70 -4.03 12.94
N PHE A 246 -5.81 -3.43 13.37
CA PHE A 246 -6.46 -2.32 12.66
C PHE A 246 -5.49 -1.14 12.39
N VAL A 247 -4.73 -0.72 13.40
CA VAL A 247 -3.73 0.37 13.27
C VAL A 247 -2.57 -0.02 12.36
N ALA A 248 -2.15 -1.29 12.33
CA ALA A 248 -1.15 -1.76 11.36
C ALA A 248 -1.68 -1.74 9.92
N ARG A 249 -2.93 -2.15 9.70
CA ARG A 249 -3.63 -2.11 8.41
C ARG A 249 -3.74 -0.68 7.86
N GLU A 250 -4.22 0.26 8.67
CA GLU A 250 -4.31 1.66 8.26
C GLU A 250 -2.95 2.33 8.06
N ARG A 251 -1.93 2.00 8.85
CA ARG A 251 -0.56 2.48 8.61
C ARG A 251 0.00 1.96 7.29
N ALA A 252 -0.17 0.67 7.00
CA ALA A 252 0.29 0.07 5.75
C ALA A 252 -0.40 0.69 4.52
N ARG A 253 -1.73 0.84 4.56
CA ARG A 253 -2.53 1.50 3.52
C ARG A 253 -2.05 2.92 3.23
N ASN A 254 -1.88 3.74 4.26
CA ASN A 254 -1.55 5.15 4.09
C ASN A 254 -0.09 5.36 3.69
N ALA A 255 0.85 4.54 4.21
CA ALA A 255 2.24 4.54 3.76
C ALA A 255 2.38 4.12 2.28
N LEU A 256 1.67 3.07 1.86
CA LEU A 256 1.68 2.63 0.47
C LEU A 256 1.09 3.71 -0.46
N ARG A 257 -0.12 4.22 -0.18
CA ARG A 257 -0.76 5.27 -1.00
C ARG A 257 0.14 6.47 -1.19
N ALA A 258 0.72 7.00 -0.12
CA ALA A 258 1.60 8.16 -0.18
C ALA A 258 2.84 7.91 -1.07
N GLN A 259 3.46 6.73 -0.98
CA GLN A 259 4.60 6.38 -1.82
C GLN A 259 4.17 6.12 -3.28
N THR A 260 3.02 5.46 -3.52
CA THR A 260 2.46 5.26 -4.86
C THR A 260 2.16 6.59 -5.56
N ASP A 261 1.61 7.58 -4.86
CA ASP A 261 1.36 8.92 -5.39
C ASP A 261 2.66 9.66 -5.75
N VAL A 262 3.67 9.60 -4.86
CA VAL A 262 5.01 10.17 -5.10
C VAL A 262 5.68 9.51 -6.32
N THR A 263 5.69 8.18 -6.39
CA THR A 263 6.26 7.45 -7.54
C THR A 263 5.50 7.78 -8.84
N ASN A 264 4.15 7.81 -8.80
CA ASN A 264 3.32 8.17 -9.96
C ASN A 264 3.62 9.60 -10.44
N TYR A 265 3.82 10.56 -9.53
CA TYR A 265 4.24 11.92 -9.88
C TYR A 265 5.63 11.94 -10.52
N MET A 266 6.62 11.24 -9.97
CA MET A 266 7.97 11.22 -10.52
C MET A 266 8.06 10.50 -11.88
N MET A 267 7.26 9.45 -12.10
CA MET A 267 7.10 8.79 -13.40
C MET A 267 6.48 9.75 -14.43
N ARG A 268 5.37 10.43 -14.09
CA ARG A 268 4.74 11.46 -14.94
C ARG A 268 5.70 12.61 -15.27
N LYS A 269 6.52 13.02 -14.31
CA LYS A 269 7.57 14.03 -14.54
C LYS A 269 8.64 13.52 -15.51
N ARG A 270 9.19 12.31 -15.33
CA ARG A 270 10.22 11.77 -16.25
C ARG A 270 9.68 11.62 -17.67
N ILE A 271 8.43 11.19 -17.85
CA ILE A 271 7.76 11.16 -19.17
C ILE A 271 7.77 12.55 -19.81
N TYR A 272 7.41 13.61 -19.07
CA TYR A 272 7.45 14.99 -19.57
C TYR A 272 8.88 15.45 -19.91
N ASP A 273 9.86 15.17 -19.06
CA ASP A 273 11.26 15.56 -19.28
C ASP A 273 11.85 14.84 -20.51
N THR A 274 11.60 13.53 -20.69
CA THR A 274 12.00 12.76 -21.89
C THR A 274 11.26 13.27 -23.14
N GLN A 275 9.95 13.50 -23.06
CA GLN A 275 9.12 14.04 -24.16
C GLN A 275 9.60 15.41 -24.63
N ARG A 276 10.02 16.29 -23.69
CA ARG A 276 10.60 17.60 -24.02
C ARG A 276 11.94 17.45 -24.73
N ALA A 277 12.82 16.59 -24.23
CA ALA A 277 14.14 16.34 -24.85
C ALA A 277 14.01 15.72 -26.24
N ARG A 278 13.04 14.82 -26.46
CA ARG A 278 12.72 14.23 -27.76
C ARG A 278 12.32 15.31 -28.78
N ASN A 279 11.37 16.18 -28.42
CA ASN A 279 10.89 17.25 -29.31
C ASN A 279 11.99 18.27 -29.67
N GLU A 280 12.93 18.52 -28.75
CA GLU A 280 14.10 19.35 -29.05
C GLU A 280 15.01 18.67 -30.09
N LEU A 281 15.36 17.39 -29.90
CA LEU A 281 16.18 16.65 -30.87
C LEU A 281 15.50 16.51 -32.24
N GLU A 282 14.17 16.34 -32.27
CA GLU A 282 13.35 16.32 -33.49
C GLU A 282 13.46 17.65 -34.27
N TRP A 283 13.38 18.79 -33.58
CA TRP A 283 13.57 20.12 -34.17
C TRP A 283 15.02 20.36 -34.64
N GLN A 284 16.01 19.98 -33.83
CA GLN A 284 17.43 20.08 -34.17
C GLN A 284 17.76 19.24 -35.41
N LYS A 285 17.22 18.02 -35.51
CA LYS A 285 17.35 17.14 -36.68
C LYS A 285 16.79 17.80 -37.94
N MET A 286 15.54 18.28 -37.89
CA MET A 286 14.90 18.99 -39.00
C MET A 286 15.72 20.21 -39.46
N LYS A 287 16.29 20.98 -38.52
CA LYS A 287 17.16 22.12 -38.84
C LYS A 287 18.55 21.74 -39.35
N MET A 288 19.07 20.56 -38.98
CA MET A 288 20.27 20.01 -39.58
C MET A 288 20.03 19.62 -41.05
N GLU A 289 18.93 18.92 -41.32
CA GLU A 289 18.53 18.47 -42.66
C GLU A 289 18.25 19.66 -43.59
N GLU A 290 17.49 20.68 -43.15
CA GLU A 290 17.31 21.93 -43.87
C GLU A 290 18.62 22.63 -44.28
N ASN A 291 19.69 22.48 -43.49
CA ASN A 291 20.97 23.12 -43.77
C ASN A 291 21.89 22.23 -44.63
N MET A 292 21.75 20.90 -44.55
CA MET A 292 22.36 19.97 -45.49
C MET A 292 21.81 20.18 -46.90
N ASP A 293 20.49 20.35 -47.08
CA ASP A 293 19.86 20.63 -48.38
C ASP A 293 20.39 21.92 -49.02
N LYS A 294 20.48 23.01 -48.23
CA LYS A 294 21.03 24.30 -48.69
C LYS A 294 22.50 24.16 -49.10
N LEU A 295 23.30 23.45 -48.31
CA LEU A 295 24.73 23.24 -48.60
C LEU A 295 24.95 22.30 -49.80
N ALA A 296 24.08 21.31 -50.02
CA ALA A 296 24.09 20.47 -51.21
C ALA A 296 23.74 21.26 -52.49
N ALA A 297 22.77 22.18 -52.41
CA ALA A 297 22.45 23.09 -53.52
C ALA A 297 23.63 24.03 -53.84
N GLU A 298 24.27 24.62 -52.81
CA GLU A 298 25.43 25.49 -52.99
C GLU A 298 26.65 24.72 -53.53
N LEU A 299 26.91 23.50 -53.05
CA LEU A 299 27.94 22.60 -53.57
C LEU A 299 27.74 22.29 -55.06
N LYS A 300 26.49 22.13 -55.51
CA LYS A 300 26.18 21.96 -56.93
C LYS A 300 26.51 23.24 -57.73
N ILE A 301 26.06 24.41 -57.27
CA ILE A 301 26.30 25.69 -57.95
C ILE A 301 27.80 26.00 -58.03
N MET A 302 28.55 25.82 -56.94
CA MET A 302 30.01 25.97 -56.93
C MET A 302 30.70 24.97 -57.87
N GLY A 303 30.21 23.73 -57.97
CA GLY A 303 30.73 22.72 -58.90
C GLY A 303 30.51 23.07 -60.37
N GLU A 304 29.34 23.63 -60.71
CA GLU A 304 29.03 24.15 -62.04
C GLU A 304 29.95 25.34 -62.37
N GLN A 305 30.05 26.33 -61.48
CA GLN A 305 30.95 27.49 -61.65
C GLN A 305 32.42 27.10 -61.77
N PHE A 306 32.88 26.08 -61.04
CA PHE A 306 34.25 25.55 -61.10
C PHE A 306 34.53 24.93 -62.47
N SER A 307 33.60 24.13 -63.00
CA SER A 307 33.67 23.58 -64.36
C SER A 307 33.74 24.68 -65.42
N ASP A 308 32.91 25.72 -65.29
CA ASP A 308 32.94 26.88 -66.20
C ASP A 308 34.27 27.62 -66.18
N LYS A 309 34.89 27.83 -65.01
CA LYS A 309 36.22 28.47 -64.93
C LYS A 309 37.32 27.59 -65.52
N ILE A 310 37.25 26.27 -65.33
CA ILE A 310 38.15 25.32 -66.01
C ILE A 310 37.98 25.40 -67.53
N ASN A 311 36.77 25.54 -68.05
CA ASN A 311 36.52 25.65 -69.48
C ASN A 311 36.96 27.00 -70.05
N ALA A 312 36.78 28.10 -69.31
CA ALA A 312 37.36 29.40 -69.65
C ALA A 312 38.90 29.34 -69.68
N LEU A 313 39.54 28.68 -68.71
CA LEU A 313 41.00 28.54 -68.65
C LEU A 313 41.53 27.80 -69.88
N LYS A 314 40.91 26.67 -70.28
CA LYS A 314 41.27 25.96 -71.52
C LYS A 314 41.24 26.89 -72.73
N VAL A 315 40.20 27.71 -72.87
CA VAL A 315 40.08 28.66 -73.98
C VAL A 315 41.19 29.72 -73.95
N ALA A 316 41.51 30.27 -72.78
CA ALA A 316 42.59 31.25 -72.64
C ALA A 316 43.98 30.63 -72.93
N GLU A 317 44.26 29.42 -72.43
CA GLU A 317 45.51 28.70 -72.68
C GLU A 317 45.66 28.29 -74.15
N THR A 318 44.63 27.72 -74.78
CA THR A 318 44.65 27.38 -76.21
C THR A 318 44.80 28.63 -77.10
N ARG A 319 44.19 29.77 -76.75
CA ARG A 319 44.41 31.04 -77.45
C ARG A 319 45.86 31.50 -77.35
N LEU A 320 46.45 31.41 -76.15
CA LEU A 320 47.83 31.83 -75.90
C LEU A 320 48.85 30.93 -76.63
N GLU A 321 48.67 29.61 -76.57
CA GLU A 321 49.47 28.62 -77.30
C GLU A 321 49.37 28.84 -78.82
N THR A 322 48.16 29.00 -79.37
CA THR A 322 47.95 29.23 -80.81
C THR A 322 48.63 30.53 -81.29
N ARG A 323 48.65 31.59 -80.47
CA ARG A 323 49.37 32.84 -80.75
C ARG A 323 50.90 32.69 -80.71
N GLY A 324 51.41 31.61 -80.12
CA GLY A 324 52.84 31.26 -80.10
C GLY A 324 53.40 30.77 -81.43
N TYR A 325 52.55 30.31 -82.36
CA TYR A 325 52.98 29.83 -83.68
C TYR A 325 53.10 30.95 -84.74
N ARG A 326 53.00 32.23 -84.36
CA ARG A 326 53.13 33.37 -85.29
C ARG A 326 54.58 33.45 -85.84
N PRO A 327 54.78 33.57 -87.16
CA PRO A 327 56.13 33.55 -87.74
C PRO A 327 56.80 34.93 -87.72
N GLY A 328 58.11 34.94 -87.47
CA GLY A 328 58.95 36.14 -87.63
C GLY A 328 58.55 37.29 -86.71
N ILE A 329 58.44 38.50 -87.27
CA ILE A 329 58.14 39.72 -86.52
C ILE A 329 56.72 39.76 -85.93
N GLU A 330 55.80 38.93 -86.44
CA GLU A 330 54.42 38.83 -85.93
C GLU A 330 54.33 38.13 -84.57
N LEU A 331 55.44 37.52 -84.09
CA LEU A 331 55.56 36.96 -82.74
C LEU A 331 55.78 38.06 -81.68
N ALA A 332 54.94 39.09 -81.71
CA ALA A 332 54.99 40.20 -80.79
C ALA A 332 54.34 39.87 -79.44
N ALA A 333 54.98 40.29 -78.35
CA ALA A 333 54.36 40.40 -77.02
C ALA A 333 53.48 41.66 -76.98
N ASP A 334 52.35 41.58 -77.67
CA ASP A 334 51.34 42.63 -77.78
C ASP A 334 50.38 42.64 -76.59
N GLU A 335 49.56 43.69 -76.46
CA GLU A 335 48.56 43.86 -75.39
C GLU A 335 47.63 42.63 -75.23
N ALA A 336 47.36 41.90 -76.31
CA ALA A 336 46.53 40.69 -76.27
C ALA A 336 47.28 39.45 -75.75
N ASP A 337 48.59 39.33 -76.01
CA ASP A 337 49.46 38.32 -75.38
C ASP A 337 49.66 38.61 -73.88
N ILE A 338 49.79 39.89 -73.48
CA ILE A 338 49.84 40.31 -72.07
C ILE A 338 48.51 40.01 -71.37
N GLY A 339 47.39 40.48 -71.92
CA GLY A 339 46.06 40.28 -71.35
C GLY A 339 45.64 38.80 -71.24
N LEU A 340 46.02 37.95 -72.20
CA LEU A 340 45.79 36.50 -72.11
C LEU A 340 46.63 35.84 -71.00
N LYS A 341 47.85 36.31 -70.74
CA LYS A 341 48.67 35.82 -69.62
C LYS A 341 48.07 36.21 -68.28
N GLU A 342 47.54 37.43 -68.15
CA GLU A 342 46.80 37.87 -66.97
C GLU A 342 45.48 37.10 -66.80
N GLU A 343 44.71 36.88 -67.87
CA GLU A 343 43.49 36.04 -67.85
C GLU A 343 43.80 34.63 -67.33
N VAL A 344 44.86 33.99 -67.84
CA VAL A 344 45.31 32.66 -67.39
C VAL A 344 45.72 32.64 -65.91
N GLN A 345 46.41 33.67 -65.41
CA GLN A 345 46.79 33.76 -63.99
C GLN A 345 45.56 33.97 -63.09
N ASN A 346 44.68 34.91 -63.45
CA ASN A 346 43.47 35.21 -62.69
C ASN A 346 42.49 34.02 -62.66
N LEU A 347 42.33 33.30 -63.78
CA LEU A 347 41.52 32.09 -63.84
C LEU A 347 42.11 30.96 -62.99
N LYS A 348 43.44 30.76 -62.99
CA LYS A 348 44.10 29.76 -62.13
C LYS A 348 43.91 30.03 -60.65
N GLU A 349 44.04 31.28 -60.21
CA GLU A 349 43.76 31.65 -58.81
C GLU A 349 42.27 31.53 -58.47
N THR A 350 41.36 31.91 -59.38
CA THR A 350 39.91 31.73 -59.20
C THR A 350 39.54 30.25 -59.04
N ILE A 351 40.12 29.37 -59.87
CA ILE A 351 39.94 27.91 -59.79
C ILE A 351 40.49 27.38 -58.46
N ARG A 352 41.66 27.85 -58.01
CA ARG A 352 42.24 27.47 -56.72
C ARG A 352 41.33 27.86 -55.55
N GLN A 353 40.79 29.08 -55.54
CA GLN A 353 39.87 29.56 -54.51
C GLN A 353 38.55 28.79 -54.52
N LEU A 354 37.97 28.51 -55.69
CA LEU A 354 36.76 27.70 -55.82
C LEU A 354 36.97 26.27 -55.32
N GLN A 355 38.10 25.63 -55.66
CA GLN A 355 38.46 24.30 -55.14
C GLN A 355 38.55 24.29 -53.61
N GLU A 356 39.25 25.28 -53.03
CA GLU A 356 39.42 25.42 -51.58
C GLU A 356 38.06 25.57 -50.87
N LYS A 357 37.16 26.42 -51.40
CA LYS A 357 35.80 26.58 -50.84
C LYS A 357 34.94 25.33 -51.01
N LEU A 358 35.04 24.66 -52.15
CA LEU A 358 34.26 23.46 -52.46
C LEU A 358 34.69 22.28 -51.58
N ASP A 359 35.97 22.13 -51.25
CA ASP A 359 36.45 21.11 -50.31
C ASP A 359 36.14 21.46 -48.84
N CYS A 360 36.22 22.74 -48.45
CA CYS A 360 35.68 23.19 -47.15
C CYS A 360 34.18 22.88 -47.02
N ALA A 361 33.39 23.14 -48.06
CA ALA A 361 31.95 22.88 -48.06
C ALA A 361 31.63 21.38 -47.99
N LYS A 362 32.35 20.51 -48.70
CA LYS A 362 32.25 19.05 -48.54
C LYS A 362 32.57 18.61 -47.12
N ALA A 363 33.67 19.11 -46.54
CA ALA A 363 34.07 18.77 -45.18
C ALA A 363 33.01 19.20 -44.16
N THR A 364 32.39 20.37 -44.35
CA THR A 364 31.25 20.83 -43.54
C THR A 364 30.02 19.96 -43.74
N TYR A 365 29.65 19.60 -44.99
CA TYR A 365 28.51 18.71 -45.26
C TYR A 365 28.66 17.36 -44.54
N ASN A 366 29.83 16.72 -44.68
CA ASN A 366 30.12 15.44 -44.02
C ASN A 366 30.06 15.53 -42.49
N ALA A 367 30.43 16.69 -41.92
CA ALA A 367 30.32 16.94 -40.48
C ALA A 367 28.87 17.15 -40.02
N LEU A 368 28.03 17.84 -40.81
CA LEU A 368 26.60 18.00 -40.56
C LEU A 368 25.87 16.65 -40.66
N GLU A 369 26.19 15.83 -41.67
CA GLU A 369 25.66 14.47 -41.85
C GLU A 369 26.02 13.57 -40.67
N ALA A 370 27.29 13.54 -40.26
CA ALA A 370 27.76 12.79 -39.11
C ALA A 370 27.21 13.30 -37.76
N ALA A 371 26.71 14.54 -37.69
CA ALA A 371 25.96 15.07 -36.55
C ALA A 371 24.48 14.66 -36.61
N SER A 372 23.85 14.77 -37.79
CA SER A 372 22.44 14.37 -38.02
C SER A 372 22.21 12.90 -37.70
N ILE A 373 23.11 12.00 -38.12
CA ILE A 373 23.05 10.56 -37.79
C ILE A 373 23.09 10.33 -36.27
N LYS A 374 23.90 11.09 -35.51
CA LYS A 374 23.96 10.97 -34.05
C LYS A 374 22.67 11.46 -33.39
N ILE A 375 22.13 12.60 -33.85
CA ILE A 375 20.85 13.13 -33.36
C ILE A 375 19.72 12.13 -33.64
N ALA A 376 19.72 11.47 -34.81
CA ALA A 376 18.72 10.45 -35.15
C ALA A 376 18.81 9.18 -34.28
N LEU A 377 20.02 8.75 -33.90
CA LEU A 377 20.23 7.64 -32.96
C LEU A 377 19.75 8.00 -31.54
N ASP A 378 20.19 9.15 -31.02
CA ASP A 378 19.76 9.64 -29.70
C ASP A 378 18.23 9.85 -29.64
N LEU A 379 17.61 10.35 -30.72
CA LEU A 379 16.16 10.52 -30.86
C LEU A 379 15.41 9.19 -30.74
N ALA A 380 15.85 8.15 -31.46
CA ALA A 380 15.26 6.82 -31.38
C ALA A 380 15.37 6.19 -29.97
N ASP A 381 16.47 6.46 -29.25
CA ASP A 381 16.62 6.04 -27.86
C ASP A 381 15.74 6.87 -26.91
N LYS A 382 15.49 8.18 -27.16
CA LYS A 382 14.46 8.96 -26.42
C LYS A 382 13.06 8.40 -26.65
N GLU A 383 12.72 8.03 -27.88
CA GLU A 383 11.42 7.43 -28.23
C GLU A 383 11.21 6.10 -27.49
N HIS A 384 12.19 5.21 -27.53
CA HIS A 384 12.15 3.95 -26.79
C HIS A 384 12.04 4.16 -25.27
N SER A 385 12.78 5.12 -24.72
CA SER A 385 12.72 5.51 -23.30
C SER A 385 11.34 6.04 -22.89
N LEU A 386 10.74 6.86 -23.75
CA LEU A 386 9.39 7.41 -23.58
C LEU A 386 8.32 6.30 -23.60
N GLU A 387 8.34 5.41 -24.60
CA GLU A 387 7.44 4.24 -24.65
C GLU A 387 7.58 3.36 -23.42
N THR A 388 8.81 3.15 -22.96
CA THR A 388 9.13 2.34 -21.78
C THR A 388 8.50 2.93 -20.52
N ASP A 389 8.61 4.24 -20.30
CA ASP A 389 8.01 4.91 -19.13
C ASP A 389 6.48 5.04 -19.23
N ILE A 390 5.92 5.26 -20.43
CA ILE A 390 4.47 5.25 -20.65
C ILE A 390 3.90 3.88 -20.27
N ARG A 391 4.49 2.78 -20.79
CA ARG A 391 4.08 1.41 -20.45
C ARG A 391 4.18 1.13 -18.94
N ALA A 392 5.21 1.65 -18.28
CA ALA A 392 5.35 1.52 -16.83
C ALA A 392 4.27 2.28 -16.06
N LEU A 393 3.84 3.47 -16.53
CA LEU A 393 2.71 4.19 -15.95
C LEU A 393 1.36 3.50 -16.24
N GLU A 394 1.22 2.86 -17.40
CA GLU A 394 0.05 2.04 -17.76
C GLU A 394 -0.09 0.81 -16.87
N MET A 395 0.99 0.04 -16.62
CA MET A 395 0.98 -1.08 -15.67
C MET A 395 0.54 -0.63 -14.27
N ARG A 396 0.98 0.57 -13.84
CA ARG A 396 0.60 1.18 -12.56
C ARG A 396 -0.84 1.69 -12.50
N SER A 397 -1.57 1.77 -13.62
CA SER A 397 -2.99 2.11 -13.59
C SER A 397 -3.85 1.10 -12.83
N ALA A 398 -3.40 -0.16 -12.73
CA ALA A 398 -4.03 -1.19 -11.91
C ALA A 398 -3.90 -0.95 -10.38
N LEU A 399 -3.04 -0.01 -9.96
CA LEU A 399 -2.91 0.45 -8.57
C LEU A 399 -3.81 1.65 -8.25
N GLU A 400 -4.29 2.40 -9.25
CA GLU A 400 -5.27 3.47 -8.99
C GLU A 400 -6.63 2.85 -8.62
N PRO A 401 -7.29 3.31 -7.55
CA PRO A 401 -8.63 2.83 -7.20
C PRO A 401 -9.61 3.16 -8.33
N LYS A 402 -10.30 2.13 -8.85
CA LYS A 402 -11.27 2.28 -9.95
C LYS A 402 -12.22 3.45 -9.68
N ARG A 403 -12.13 4.50 -10.51
CA ARG A 403 -13.02 5.66 -10.42
C ARG A 403 -14.44 5.24 -10.80
N LEU A 404 -15.27 5.00 -9.78
CA LEU A 404 -16.70 4.73 -9.89
C LEU A 404 -17.34 5.65 -10.95
N GLN A 405 -17.93 5.08 -12.00
CA GLN A 405 -18.51 5.84 -13.10
C GLN A 405 -20.04 5.89 -12.98
N GLY A 406 -20.62 7.03 -13.37
CA GLY A 406 -22.08 7.20 -13.46
C GLY A 406 -22.85 6.78 -12.20
N THR A 407 -23.69 5.76 -12.36
CA THR A 407 -24.64 5.26 -11.36
C THR A 407 -24.00 4.73 -10.08
N GLU A 408 -22.77 4.22 -10.12
CA GLU A 408 -22.12 3.64 -8.94
C GLU A 408 -21.84 4.69 -7.86
N LYS A 409 -21.50 5.93 -8.25
CA LYS A 409 -21.34 7.06 -7.32
C LYS A 409 -22.66 7.38 -6.60
N ASN A 410 -23.77 7.34 -7.32
CA ASN A 410 -25.09 7.60 -6.76
C ASN A 410 -25.50 6.50 -5.77
N LEU A 411 -25.10 5.25 -6.02
CA LEU A 411 -25.34 4.13 -5.11
C LEU A 411 -24.56 4.26 -3.79
N VAL A 412 -23.33 4.77 -3.84
CA VAL A 412 -22.52 5.06 -2.63
C VAL A 412 -23.08 6.26 -1.86
N LEU A 413 -23.46 7.35 -2.55
CA LEU A 413 -24.11 8.51 -1.93
C LEU A 413 -25.44 8.14 -1.25
N ALA A 414 -26.21 7.22 -1.83
CA ALA A 414 -27.41 6.69 -1.20
C ALA A 414 -27.10 5.97 0.12
N ARG A 415 -26.12 5.05 0.15
CA ARG A 415 -25.74 4.34 1.39
C ARG A 415 -25.21 5.26 2.49
N VAL A 416 -24.40 6.27 2.15
CA VAL A 416 -23.93 7.27 3.12
C VAL A 416 -25.09 8.07 3.73
N SER A 417 -26.23 8.17 3.04
CA SER A 417 -27.44 8.82 3.57
C SER A 417 -28.15 8.00 4.65
N ASP A 418 -27.95 6.68 4.69
CA ASP A 418 -28.52 5.78 5.71
C ASP A 418 -27.66 5.74 7.01
N GLU A 419 -26.38 6.14 6.92
CA GLU A 419 -25.44 6.17 8.05
C GLU A 419 -25.49 7.48 8.87
N VAL A 420 -26.24 8.50 8.41
CA VAL A 420 -26.43 9.76 9.15
C VAL A 420 -27.46 9.60 10.26
N PRO A 421 -27.11 9.87 11.55
CA PRO A 421 -28.09 9.84 12.64
C PRO A 421 -29.22 10.85 12.41
N LYS A 422 -30.46 10.37 12.37
CA LYS A 422 -31.67 11.21 12.27
C LYS A 422 -31.88 11.96 13.58
N THR A 423 -31.39 13.19 13.66
CA THR A 423 -31.54 14.06 14.84
C THR A 423 -32.99 14.53 14.99
N GLU A 424 -33.64 14.14 16.09
CA GLU A 424 -34.99 14.61 16.44
C GLU A 424 -34.97 16.10 16.81
N MET A 425 -35.20 16.99 15.84
CA MET A 425 -35.58 18.37 16.16
C MET A 425 -37.03 18.42 16.66
N LYS A 426 -37.19 18.45 17.98
CA LYS A 426 -38.47 18.77 18.62
C LYS A 426 -38.83 20.23 18.36
N SER A 427 -40.11 20.47 18.11
CA SER A 427 -40.65 21.74 17.65
C SER A 427 -40.73 22.82 18.73
N SER A 428 -40.29 24.04 18.42
CA SER A 428 -40.78 25.26 19.09
C SER A 428 -40.97 26.42 18.11
N VAL A 429 -42.23 26.63 17.75
CA VAL A 429 -42.88 27.84 17.23
C VAL A 429 -42.00 29.08 17.01
N PHE A 430 -41.92 29.53 15.76
CA PHE A 430 -42.23 30.93 15.39
C PHE A 430 -42.88 30.95 13.99
N ALA A 431 -43.69 31.96 13.70
CA ALA A 431 -44.61 32.00 12.56
C ALA A 431 -44.32 33.15 11.57
N ALA A 432 -45.00 33.11 10.42
CA ALA A 432 -44.89 33.99 9.24
C ALA A 432 -43.58 33.81 8.42
N ALA A 433 -43.61 33.84 7.08
CA ALA A 433 -44.68 34.25 6.17
C ALA A 433 -44.79 33.34 4.93
N GLU A 434 -46.02 33.15 4.43
CA GLU A 434 -46.24 32.64 3.07
C GLU A 434 -45.98 33.74 2.04
N SER A 435 -45.33 33.40 0.92
CA SER A 435 -45.42 34.20 -0.31
C SER A 435 -45.19 33.33 -1.54
N THR A 436 -45.82 33.69 -2.66
CA THR A 436 -46.10 32.78 -3.76
C THR A 436 -45.20 32.97 -4.99
N HIS A 437 -44.54 31.89 -5.41
CA HIS A 437 -44.71 31.32 -6.75
C HIS A 437 -44.61 32.26 -7.97
N VAL A 438 -43.39 32.53 -8.48
CA VAL A 438 -43.17 33.19 -9.79
C VAL A 438 -42.16 32.45 -10.68
N SER A 439 -42.60 32.16 -11.92
CA SER A 439 -41.83 31.88 -13.14
C SER A 439 -40.80 30.73 -13.19
N ARG A 440 -41.22 29.61 -13.80
CA ARG A 440 -40.36 28.83 -14.71
C ARG A 440 -40.59 29.32 -16.15
N TYR A 441 -39.63 30.01 -16.74
CA TYR A 441 -39.43 30.12 -18.20
C TYR A 441 -37.90 30.20 -18.46
N CYS A 442 -37.35 29.76 -19.59
CA CYS A 442 -37.99 29.34 -20.83
C CYS A 442 -37.32 28.08 -21.44
N TRP A 443 -38.14 27.18 -21.99
CA TRP A 443 -37.75 26.26 -23.07
C TRP A 443 -38.63 26.61 -24.28
N GLN A 444 -38.16 26.26 -25.48
CA GLN A 444 -38.75 26.61 -26.79
C GLN A 444 -38.52 28.06 -27.27
N ALA A 445 -37.66 28.19 -28.27
CA ALA A 445 -37.95 28.96 -29.48
C ALA A 445 -37.34 28.16 -30.66
N PHE A 446 -38.16 27.77 -31.64
CA PHE A 446 -37.75 26.88 -32.72
C PHE A 446 -38.27 27.38 -34.07
N LEU A 447 -37.42 27.28 -35.09
CA LEU A 447 -37.73 27.38 -36.53
C LEU A 447 -38.05 28.76 -37.16
N LYS A 448 -37.13 29.24 -38.01
CA LYS A 448 -37.27 29.59 -39.46
C LYS A 448 -36.07 30.47 -39.89
N GLN A 449 -35.52 30.41 -41.11
CA GLN A 449 -35.89 29.71 -42.36
C GLN A 449 -34.79 28.66 -42.75
N THR A 450 -35.05 27.51 -43.37
CA THR A 450 -35.36 27.22 -44.81
C THR A 450 -34.27 27.74 -45.78
N ILE A 451 -33.69 27.01 -46.77
CA ILE A 451 -34.15 25.93 -47.70
C ILE A 451 -33.00 24.92 -48.06
N LEU A 452 -33.37 23.66 -48.37
CA LEU A 452 -32.79 22.56 -49.22
C LEU A 452 -31.33 22.68 -49.81
N LYS A 453 -30.57 21.62 -50.17
CA LYS A 453 -30.72 20.13 -50.35
C LYS A 453 -29.27 19.56 -50.32
N THR A 454 -28.88 18.47 -49.65
CA THR A 454 -29.21 17.03 -49.83
C THR A 454 -28.93 16.48 -51.24
N ILE A 455 -28.00 15.50 -51.39
CA ILE A 455 -28.16 14.19 -52.11
C ILE A 455 -26.80 13.43 -52.32
N LEU A 456 -26.86 12.08 -52.39
CA LEU A 456 -25.87 11.07 -52.84
C LEU A 456 -24.49 10.94 -52.13
N LYS A 457 -24.38 9.94 -51.24
CA LYS A 457 -23.25 8.98 -51.14
C LYS A 457 -23.51 7.81 -52.13
N PRO A 458 -22.65 6.77 -52.22
CA PRO A 458 -21.23 6.68 -52.64
C PRO A 458 -21.13 5.75 -53.89
N PHE A 459 -19.94 5.20 -54.25
CA PHE A 459 -19.82 3.77 -54.64
C PHE A 459 -18.35 3.26 -54.79
N LEU A 460 -18.24 1.92 -54.69
CA LEU A 460 -17.26 0.90 -55.16
C LEU A 460 -16.04 1.29 -56.05
N SER A 461 -14.99 0.46 -56.26
CA SER A 461 -14.33 -0.69 -55.55
C SER A 461 -13.14 -1.18 -56.42
N VAL A 462 -12.69 -2.45 -56.29
CA VAL A 462 -11.68 -3.18 -57.13
C VAL A 462 -10.19 -2.82 -56.87
N SER A 463 -9.20 -3.73 -56.94
CA SER A 463 -9.04 -5.10 -56.36
C SER A 463 -7.57 -5.57 -56.50
N ASN A 464 -7.08 -6.44 -55.60
CA ASN A 464 -5.97 -7.42 -55.83
C ASN A 464 -4.56 -6.84 -56.21
N ARG A 465 -3.42 -7.57 -56.16
CA ARG A 465 -3.01 -8.82 -55.49
C ARG A 465 -1.48 -8.86 -55.38
N SER A 466 -0.94 -9.03 -54.18
CA SER A 466 0.28 -9.81 -53.86
C SER A 466 0.61 -9.66 -52.36
N GLY A 467 1.06 -10.67 -51.61
CA GLY A 467 1.20 -12.09 -51.96
C GLY A 467 2.64 -12.58 -52.05
N LEU A 468 3.38 -12.55 -50.93
CA LEU A 468 4.56 -13.38 -50.75
C LEU A 468 4.46 -14.13 -49.41
N LYS A 469 4.96 -15.36 -49.38
CA LYS A 469 4.89 -16.28 -48.24
C LYS A 469 6.21 -17.04 -48.19
N LEU A 470 6.95 -16.93 -47.08
CA LEU A 470 8.17 -17.70 -46.84
C LEU A 470 8.05 -18.47 -45.53
N HIS A 471 8.62 -19.67 -45.51
CA HIS A 471 8.38 -20.69 -44.51
C HIS A 471 9.66 -21.54 -44.39
N LEU A 472 10.32 -21.48 -43.25
CA LEU A 472 11.54 -22.19 -42.82
C LEU A 472 11.61 -21.93 -41.30
N ASP A 473 11.26 -22.82 -40.36
CA ASP A 473 11.18 -24.29 -40.26
C ASP A 473 12.48 -24.98 -39.79
N GLN A 474 12.34 -25.88 -38.79
CA GLN A 474 13.37 -26.75 -38.15
C GLN A 474 14.48 -26.02 -37.33
N ASN A 475 15.19 -26.57 -36.32
CA ASN A 475 15.06 -27.70 -35.35
C ASN A 475 16.13 -27.44 -34.22
N GLU A 476 16.30 -28.09 -33.05
CA GLU A 476 15.71 -29.29 -32.42
C GLU A 476 15.89 -29.32 -30.85
N HIS A 477 15.84 -30.54 -30.26
CA HIS A 477 16.19 -31.03 -28.90
C HIS A 477 17.42 -30.41 -28.17
N SER A 478 17.51 -30.41 -26.83
CA SER A 478 17.61 -31.62 -25.97
C SER A 478 17.24 -31.42 -24.47
N LYS A 479 17.43 -32.47 -23.65
CA LYS A 479 16.95 -32.64 -22.24
C LYS A 479 18.08 -32.69 -21.17
N HIS A 480 17.65 -32.61 -19.90
CA HIS A 480 18.42 -32.85 -18.65
C HIS A 480 19.42 -31.73 -18.28
N ASN A 481 19.80 -31.52 -17.00
CA ASN A 481 19.57 -32.34 -15.81
C ASN A 481 19.37 -31.49 -14.52
N GLU A 482 18.89 -32.10 -13.44
CA GLU A 482 18.95 -31.51 -12.09
C GLU A 482 20.40 -31.54 -11.53
N LYS A 483 20.79 -30.52 -10.73
CA LYS A 483 21.27 -30.69 -9.32
C LYS A 483 21.87 -29.42 -8.67
N SER A 484 21.67 -29.34 -7.35
CA SER A 484 22.50 -28.72 -6.29
C SER A 484 22.94 -27.24 -6.39
N LEU A 485 22.62 -26.48 -5.33
CA LEU A 485 23.29 -25.22 -5.00
C LEU A 485 24.74 -25.47 -4.55
N PRO A 486 25.71 -24.58 -4.89
CA PRO A 486 27.01 -24.52 -4.24
C PRO A 486 27.00 -23.56 -3.04
N VAL A 487 27.57 -23.99 -1.91
CA VAL A 487 27.79 -23.14 -0.73
C VAL A 487 28.94 -22.17 -0.98
N PHE A 488 28.71 -20.87 -0.81
CA PHE A 488 29.78 -19.86 -0.87
C PHE A 488 30.69 -19.97 0.36
N THR A 489 31.99 -20.20 0.13
CA THR A 489 33.03 -20.24 1.18
C THR A 489 33.99 -19.05 1.05
N ALA A 490 34.53 -18.59 2.19
CA ALA A 490 35.05 -17.23 2.36
C ALA A 490 36.40 -16.88 1.66
N LYS A 491 36.91 -17.71 0.74
CA LYS A 491 38.23 -17.52 0.12
C LYS A 491 38.27 -16.59 -1.10
N LYS A 492 37.15 -16.00 -1.52
CA LYS A 492 37.10 -15.14 -2.72
C LYS A 492 37.36 -13.65 -2.46
N PHE A 493 37.48 -13.23 -1.18
CA PHE A 493 37.50 -11.80 -0.81
C PHE A 493 38.88 -11.14 -0.93
N GLU A 494 39.96 -11.82 -0.51
CA GLU A 494 41.31 -11.22 -0.45
C GLU A 494 41.88 -10.86 -1.83
N ILE A 495 41.58 -11.67 -2.86
CA ILE A 495 42.08 -11.47 -4.23
C ILE A 495 41.52 -10.17 -4.85
N MET A 496 40.28 -9.80 -4.53
CA MET A 496 39.65 -8.59 -5.07
C MET A 496 40.21 -7.29 -4.46
N VAL A 497 40.73 -7.34 -3.23
CA VAL A 497 41.31 -6.15 -2.56
C VAL A 497 42.64 -5.76 -3.20
N VAL A 498 43.50 -6.74 -3.51
CA VAL A 498 44.82 -6.50 -4.14
C VAL A 498 44.66 -5.90 -5.54
N GLN A 499 43.72 -6.41 -6.35
CA GLN A 499 43.47 -5.87 -7.69
C GLN A 499 42.95 -4.42 -7.66
N ARG A 500 42.08 -4.06 -6.70
CA ARG A 500 41.49 -2.72 -6.65
C ARG A 500 42.51 -1.62 -6.34
N ASN A 501 43.54 -1.93 -5.54
CA ASN A 501 44.63 -0.98 -5.23
C ASN A 501 45.63 -0.80 -6.38
N PHE A 502 45.78 -1.79 -7.27
CA PHE A 502 46.70 -1.68 -8.41
C PHE A 502 46.12 -0.75 -9.50
N ILE A 503 44.82 -0.82 -9.74
CA ILE A 503 44.11 0.00 -10.75
C ILE A 503 44.10 1.48 -10.37
N THR A 504 43.89 1.83 -9.09
CA THR A 504 43.85 3.23 -8.64
C THR A 504 45.21 3.93 -8.77
N VAL A 505 46.30 3.25 -8.44
CA VAL A 505 47.67 3.79 -8.63
C VAL A 505 47.99 4.03 -10.11
N LEU A 506 47.58 3.10 -11.00
CA LEU A 506 47.72 3.27 -12.45
C LEU A 506 46.93 4.48 -12.98
N SER A 507 45.70 4.69 -12.53
CA SER A 507 44.91 5.87 -12.93
C SER A 507 45.54 7.20 -12.49
N LEU A 508 46.21 7.24 -11.33
CA LEU A 508 46.89 8.45 -10.84
C LEU A 508 48.18 8.75 -11.61
N MET A 509 48.96 7.72 -12.01
CA MET A 509 50.14 7.94 -12.85
C MET A 509 49.78 8.45 -14.27
N MET A 510 48.64 8.04 -14.82
CA MET A 510 48.18 8.50 -16.14
C MET A 510 47.68 9.96 -16.13
N LEU A 511 47.17 10.46 -15.00
CA LEU A 511 46.90 11.91 -14.84
C LEU A 511 48.18 12.73 -14.71
N ALA A 512 49.22 12.20 -14.07
CA ALA A 512 50.47 12.94 -13.84
C ALA A 512 51.28 13.19 -15.13
N THR A 513 51.22 12.29 -16.12
CA THR A 513 52.03 12.35 -17.35
C THR A 513 51.41 13.19 -18.48
N THR A 514 50.16 13.64 -18.34
CA THR A 514 49.40 14.35 -19.39
C THR A 514 49.43 15.88 -19.28
N LEU A 515 50.10 16.45 -18.26
CA LEU A 515 50.29 17.90 -18.09
C LEU A 515 51.30 18.52 -19.08
N ARG A 516 51.00 18.47 -20.38
CA ARG A 516 51.62 19.37 -21.36
C ARG A 516 50.99 20.76 -21.24
N LYS A 517 51.83 21.81 -21.21
CA LYS A 517 51.37 23.20 -21.14
C LYS A 517 50.50 23.57 -22.36
N ALA A 518 49.19 23.64 -22.16
CA ALA A 518 48.29 24.29 -23.10
C ALA A 518 48.59 25.80 -23.12
N LYS A 519 49.07 26.33 -24.25
CA LYS A 519 49.00 27.77 -24.51
C LYS A 519 47.55 28.11 -24.81
N GLY A 520 46.85 28.74 -23.87
CA GLY A 520 45.54 29.31 -24.14
C GLY A 520 45.68 30.51 -25.09
N SER A 521 45.22 30.37 -26.33
CA SER A 521 44.90 31.53 -27.16
C SER A 521 43.62 32.19 -26.61
N PRO A 522 43.55 33.52 -26.48
CA PRO A 522 42.39 34.20 -25.90
C PRO A 522 41.21 34.15 -26.86
N ALA A 523 40.28 33.23 -26.62
CA ALA A 523 39.03 33.13 -27.37
C ALA A 523 38.05 34.23 -26.94
N ILE A 524 38.06 35.33 -27.69
CA ILE A 524 36.93 36.26 -27.91
C ILE A 524 36.19 36.68 -26.63
N ALA A 525 36.76 37.66 -25.93
CA ALA A 525 35.98 38.53 -25.05
C ALA A 525 35.28 39.61 -25.90
N THR A 526 34.16 39.27 -26.54
CA THR A 526 33.19 40.29 -26.95
C THR A 526 32.62 40.92 -25.69
N GLY A 527 33.04 42.15 -25.37
CA GLY A 527 32.44 42.93 -24.31
C GLY A 527 31.01 43.30 -24.68
N TYR A 528 30.04 42.50 -24.24
CA TYR A 528 28.65 42.93 -24.15
C TYR A 528 28.62 44.16 -23.24
N ASP A 529 27.98 45.25 -23.69
CA ASP A 529 27.79 46.38 -22.79
C ASP A 529 26.77 45.97 -21.72
N THR A 530 27.19 46.01 -20.46
CA THR A 530 26.32 45.83 -19.29
C THR A 530 25.15 46.81 -19.29
N MET A 531 25.28 47.94 -19.98
CA MET A 531 24.22 48.91 -20.25
C MET A 531 23.08 48.33 -21.09
N ASP A 532 23.41 47.59 -22.17
CA ASP A 532 22.43 47.00 -23.08
C ASP A 532 21.67 45.87 -22.39
N ILE A 533 22.38 44.96 -21.70
CA ILE A 533 21.79 43.88 -20.90
C ILE A 533 20.82 44.44 -19.85
N CYS A 534 21.19 45.54 -19.19
CA CYS A 534 20.33 46.20 -18.20
C CYS A 534 19.03 46.74 -18.84
N ILE A 535 19.11 47.38 -20.00
CA ILE A 535 17.93 47.90 -20.72
C ILE A 535 17.07 46.77 -21.31
N GLU A 536 17.66 45.73 -21.89
CA GLU A 536 16.90 44.57 -22.37
C GLU A 536 16.14 43.90 -21.23
N ASN A 537 16.77 43.72 -20.06
CA ASN A 537 16.09 43.18 -18.90
C ASN A 537 14.97 44.12 -18.41
N CYS A 538 15.17 45.44 -18.35
CA CYS A 538 14.08 46.39 -18.05
C CYS A 538 12.88 46.23 -19.02
N ALA A 539 13.15 46.01 -20.31
CA ALA A 539 12.11 45.77 -21.31
C ALA A 539 11.41 44.41 -21.11
N GLN A 540 12.15 43.35 -20.79
CA GLN A 540 11.60 42.04 -20.45
C GLN A 540 10.72 42.11 -19.18
N CYS A 541 11.18 42.76 -18.12
CA CYS A 541 10.41 42.92 -16.88
C CYS A 541 9.15 43.76 -17.13
N LYS A 542 9.22 44.81 -17.96
CA LYS A 542 8.04 45.59 -18.37
C LYS A 542 7.04 44.76 -19.18
N LYS A 543 7.51 43.85 -20.04
CA LYS A 543 6.68 42.91 -20.81
C LYS A 543 6.05 41.83 -19.93
N MET A 544 6.73 41.39 -18.88
CA MET A 544 6.28 40.36 -17.94
C MET A 544 5.30 40.89 -16.89
N LEU A 545 5.57 42.08 -16.33
CA LEU A 545 4.84 42.66 -15.19
C LEU A 545 3.86 43.78 -15.58
N GLY A 546 3.91 44.26 -16.83
CA GLY A 546 2.93 45.17 -17.41
C GLY A 546 2.81 46.52 -16.69
N SER A 547 1.62 46.83 -16.16
CA SER A 547 1.34 48.07 -15.43
C SER A 547 1.96 48.13 -14.02
N TRP A 548 2.37 46.99 -13.46
CA TRP A 548 2.91 46.91 -12.10
C TRP A 548 4.39 47.32 -12.01
N PHE A 549 5.10 47.43 -13.13
CA PHE A 549 6.54 47.72 -13.20
C PHE A 549 6.82 48.98 -14.01
N GLU A 550 7.53 49.95 -13.44
CA GLU A 550 7.92 51.19 -14.10
C GLU A 550 9.22 51.03 -14.88
N GLY A 551 9.08 50.43 -16.07
CA GLY A 551 10.19 50.21 -17.01
C GLY A 551 10.95 51.47 -17.39
N GLN A 552 10.32 52.65 -17.34
CA GLN A 552 11.02 53.93 -17.54
C GLN A 552 11.99 54.23 -16.38
N LEU A 553 11.55 54.12 -15.12
CA LEU A 553 12.42 54.30 -13.95
C LEU A 553 13.53 53.23 -13.90
N CYS A 554 13.25 52.01 -14.37
CA CYS A 554 14.25 50.97 -14.56
C CYS A 554 15.33 51.39 -15.57
N ALA A 555 14.93 51.83 -16.77
CA ALA A 555 15.86 52.27 -17.80
C ALA A 555 16.67 53.52 -17.39
N GLU A 556 16.03 54.50 -16.74
CA GLU A 556 16.71 55.67 -16.16
C GLU A 556 17.74 55.28 -15.09
N SER A 557 17.46 54.24 -14.29
CA SER A 557 18.42 53.65 -13.35
C SER A 557 19.60 52.97 -14.08
N CYS A 558 19.34 52.16 -15.09
CA CYS A 558 20.39 51.55 -15.92
C CYS A 558 21.33 52.61 -16.51
N ILE A 559 20.78 53.71 -17.07
CA ILE A 559 21.55 54.83 -17.63
C ILE A 559 22.40 55.49 -16.52
N LYS A 560 21.77 55.84 -15.39
CA LYS A 560 22.41 56.53 -14.26
C LYS A 560 23.57 55.75 -13.65
N TYR A 561 23.46 54.42 -13.59
CA TYR A 561 24.49 53.54 -13.01
C TYR A 561 25.34 52.81 -14.06
N LYS A 562 25.17 53.11 -15.35
CA LYS A 562 25.87 52.48 -16.50
C LYS A 562 25.85 50.95 -16.44
N GLY A 563 24.66 50.36 -16.30
CA GLY A 563 24.46 48.91 -16.28
C GLY A 563 25.04 48.14 -15.08
N LYS A 564 25.67 48.82 -14.10
CA LYS A 564 26.35 48.16 -12.95
C LYS A 564 25.42 47.41 -11.98
N LEU A 565 24.12 47.67 -12.05
CA LEU A 565 23.09 46.96 -11.30
C LEU A 565 22.09 46.41 -12.33
N ILE A 566 22.35 45.19 -12.81
CA ILE A 566 21.48 44.52 -13.76
C ILE A 566 20.18 44.14 -13.06
N VAL A 567 19.05 44.47 -13.69
CA VAL A 567 17.73 44.12 -13.17
C VAL A 567 17.39 42.69 -13.59
N GLU A 568 16.84 41.88 -12.69
CA GLU A 568 16.46 40.48 -12.95
C GLU A 568 14.99 40.28 -12.62
N CYS A 569 14.17 39.89 -13.60
CA CYS A 569 12.71 39.91 -13.46
C CYS A 569 12.14 38.86 -12.49
N GLU A 570 12.95 37.86 -12.13
CA GLU A 570 12.60 36.79 -11.18
C GLU A 570 13.10 37.09 -9.74
N ASP A 571 14.06 38.02 -9.56
CA ASP A 571 14.46 38.48 -8.23
C ASP A 571 13.61 39.67 -7.76
N PHE A 572 12.81 39.44 -6.73
CA PHE A 572 12.01 40.46 -6.09
C PHE A 572 12.86 41.62 -5.54
N ALA A 573 14.07 41.39 -5.03
CA ALA A 573 14.90 42.46 -4.48
C ALA A 573 15.32 43.44 -5.60
N SER A 574 15.80 42.90 -6.72
CA SER A 574 16.18 43.62 -7.93
C SER A 574 15.05 44.46 -8.54
N ILE A 575 13.83 43.91 -8.68
CA ILE A 575 12.69 44.66 -9.23
C ILE A 575 11.99 45.60 -8.23
N SER A 576 12.13 45.39 -6.92
CA SER A 576 11.37 46.11 -5.88
C SER A 576 11.42 47.66 -5.94
N PRO A 577 12.50 48.33 -6.38
CA PRO A 577 12.51 49.80 -6.50
C PRO A 577 11.60 50.33 -7.62
N PHE A 578 11.27 49.48 -8.59
CA PHE A 578 10.55 49.84 -9.83
C PHE A 578 9.10 49.36 -9.82
N LEU A 579 8.62 48.75 -8.72
CA LEU A 579 7.23 48.29 -8.61
C LEU A 579 6.28 49.41 -8.16
N ASN A 580 5.14 49.52 -8.84
CA ASN A 580 4.16 50.58 -8.64
C ASN A 580 3.42 50.43 -7.30
N LYS A 581 3.56 51.43 -6.42
CA LYS A 581 2.93 51.43 -5.08
C LYS A 581 1.45 51.84 -5.08
N VAL A 582 0.86 52.15 -6.24
CA VAL A 582 -0.53 52.66 -6.37
C VAL A 582 -1.38 51.74 -7.27
N ALA A 583 -1.78 50.59 -6.71
CA ALA A 583 -2.75 49.68 -7.31
C ALA A 583 -3.85 49.28 -6.29
N ARG A 584 -4.31 50.22 -5.47
CA ARG A 584 -5.40 49.99 -4.50
C ARG A 584 -6.78 50.03 -5.18
N LEU A 585 -7.28 48.85 -5.55
CA LEU A 585 -8.69 48.44 -5.63
C LEU A 585 -9.75 49.52 -6.01
N PRO A 586 -10.23 49.56 -7.27
CA PRO A 586 -11.53 50.16 -7.59
C PRO A 586 -12.66 49.21 -7.12
N GLY A 587 -12.95 49.20 -5.81
CA GLY A 587 -13.78 48.13 -5.23
C GLY A 587 -14.48 48.41 -3.89
N LYS A 588 -14.89 49.66 -3.62
CA LYS A 588 -15.85 50.01 -2.55
C LYS A 588 -16.36 51.45 -2.65
N ARG A 589 -17.66 51.63 -2.89
CA ARG A 589 -18.48 52.82 -2.58
C ARG A 589 -19.96 52.53 -2.90
N GLY A 590 -20.88 53.11 -2.13
CA GLY A 590 -22.31 52.81 -2.18
C GLY A 590 -22.66 51.79 -1.10
#